data_AF-A0A7W2NEI0-F1
#
_entry.id   AF-A0A7W2NEI0-F1
#
_cell.length_a   1.000
_cell.length_b   1.000
_cell.length_c   1.000
_cell.angle_alpha   90.00
_cell.angle_beta   90.00
_cell.angle_gamma   90.00
#
_symmetry.space_group_name_H-M   'P 1'
#
loop_
_entity.id
_entity.type
_entity.pdbx_description
1 polymer ?
#
loop_
_entity_poly.entity_id
_entity_poly.type
_entity_poly.pdbx_seq_one_letter_code
_entity_poly.pdbx_strand_id
1 'polypeptide(L)'
;METSPQSYEIIVDGNIVNVKTFGPFNQDSAQTYQHDMQNVIKQLKGKSWATLVTYQDSGIFTSEAEIVLTELTVYRAKFGMVANASVFYNSKVTDIQQMQLSRIYEAAKIPFHVFSEIDSAKNWLNYFLEHSALKKW
;
A
#
# COMPACT_ATOMS: atom_id res chain seq x y z
N MET A 1 -6.77 14.99 -22.98
CA MET A 1 -7.04 13.72 -22.28
C MET A 1 -7.44 14.09 -20.88
N GLU A 2 -8.71 13.93 -20.54
CA GLU A 2 -9.17 14.10 -19.16
C GLU A 2 -8.62 12.94 -18.35
N THR A 3 -7.71 13.21 -17.41
CA THR A 3 -7.32 12.24 -16.40
C THR A 3 -8.54 12.04 -15.50
N SER A 4 -9.05 10.81 -15.40
CA SER A 4 -10.09 10.48 -14.42
C SER A 4 -9.65 10.96 -13.03
N PRO A 5 -10.55 11.54 -12.22
CA PRO A 5 -10.20 11.99 -10.89
C PRO A 5 -9.67 10.83 -10.07
N GLN A 6 -8.65 11.10 -9.25
CA GLN A 6 -8.10 10.09 -8.34
C GLN A 6 -9.21 9.53 -7.45
N SER A 7 -9.32 8.20 -7.41
CA SER A 7 -10.22 7.49 -6.51
C SER A 7 -9.55 6.24 -5.96
N TYR A 8 -10.01 5.79 -4.80
CA TYR A 8 -9.51 4.57 -4.20
C TYR A 8 -10.61 3.86 -3.40
N GLU A 9 -10.42 2.57 -3.20
CA GLU A 9 -11.25 1.71 -2.37
C GLU A 9 -10.37 1.06 -1.31
N ILE A 10 -10.77 1.09 -0.03
CA ILE A 10 -10.10 0.39 1.07
C ILE A 10 -11.05 -0.66 1.64
N ILE A 11 -10.66 -1.93 1.58
CA ILE A 11 -11.42 -3.06 2.13
C ILE A 11 -10.55 -3.79 3.14
N VAL A 12 -11.04 -3.92 4.37
CA VAL A 12 -10.39 -4.74 5.40
C VAL A 12 -10.91 -6.18 5.28
N ASP A 13 -10.04 -7.10 4.91
CA ASP A 13 -10.34 -8.53 4.80
C ASP A 13 -9.45 -9.33 5.77
N GLY A 14 -9.99 -9.62 6.95
CA GLY A 14 -9.21 -10.21 8.05
C GLY A 14 -8.05 -9.30 8.47
N ASN A 15 -6.82 -9.77 8.26
CA ASN A 15 -5.59 -9.04 8.55
C ASN A 15 -4.91 -8.49 7.28
N ILE A 16 -5.58 -8.53 6.12
CA ILE A 16 -5.11 -7.91 4.88
C ILE A 16 -6.00 -6.72 4.55
N VAL A 17 -5.38 -5.53 4.46
CA VAL A 17 -6.04 -4.33 3.95
C VAL A 17 -5.84 -4.29 2.44
N ASN A 18 -6.91 -4.48 1.69
CA ASN A 18 -6.92 -4.38 0.23
C ASN A 18 -7.17 -2.94 -0.16
N VAL A 19 -6.29 -2.38 -0.98
CA VAL A 19 -6.42 -1.03 -1.52
C VAL A 19 -6.46 -1.12 -3.03
N LYS A 20 -7.48 -0.58 -3.67
CA LYS A 20 -7.49 -0.37 -5.12
C LYS A 20 -7.38 1.11 -5.39
N THR A 21 -6.54 1.50 -6.34
CA THR A 21 -6.33 2.90 -6.72
C THR A 21 -6.49 3.09 -8.22
N PHE A 22 -7.11 4.21 -8.59
CA PHE A 22 -7.36 4.67 -9.95
C PHE A 22 -6.97 6.14 -10.04
N GLY A 23 -6.15 6.49 -11.01
CA GLY A 23 -5.80 7.86 -11.35
C GLY A 23 -4.38 8.26 -10.89
N PRO A 24 -4.00 9.50 -11.19
CA PRO A 24 -2.76 10.08 -10.68
C PRO A 24 -2.90 10.50 -9.22
N PHE A 25 -1.92 10.15 -8.39
CA PHE A 25 -1.86 10.58 -6.98
C PHE A 25 -1.14 11.92 -6.85
N ASN A 26 -1.89 12.95 -6.49
CA ASN A 26 -1.38 14.26 -6.08
C ASN A 26 -1.41 14.42 -4.55
N GLN A 27 -0.97 15.56 -4.04
CA GLN A 27 -0.93 15.83 -2.60
C GLN A 27 -2.32 15.71 -1.92
N ASP A 28 -3.36 16.32 -2.49
CA ASP A 28 -4.69 16.36 -1.86
C ASP A 28 -5.30 14.95 -1.74
N SER A 29 -5.16 14.15 -2.80
CA SER A 29 -5.59 12.75 -2.78
C SER A 29 -4.76 11.89 -1.83
N ALA A 30 -3.46 12.15 -1.71
CA ALA A 30 -2.59 11.48 -0.74
C ALA A 30 -2.98 11.80 0.70
N GLN A 31 -3.30 13.06 1.01
CA GLN A 31 -3.75 13.48 2.33
C GLN A 31 -5.12 12.88 2.70
N THR A 32 -6.06 12.87 1.75
CA THR A 32 -7.36 12.21 1.94
C THR A 32 -7.18 10.72 2.24
N TYR A 33 -6.37 10.03 1.43
CA TYR A 33 -6.04 8.62 1.64
C TYR A 33 -5.32 8.36 2.98
N GLN A 34 -4.43 9.26 3.38
CA GLN A 34 -3.76 9.18 4.68
C GLN A 34 -4.76 9.24 5.83
N HIS A 35 -5.73 10.16 5.78
CA HIS A 35 -6.77 10.29 6.79
C HIS A 35 -7.62 9.02 6.89
N ASP A 36 -8.12 8.51 5.76
CA ASP A 36 -8.98 7.34 5.73
C ASP A 36 -8.23 6.08 6.19
N MET A 37 -6.99 5.91 5.76
CA MET A 37 -6.17 4.79 6.21
C MET A 37 -5.85 4.85 7.70
N GLN A 38 -5.62 6.04 8.28
CA GLN A 38 -5.43 6.16 9.73
C GLN A 38 -6.65 5.67 10.52
N ASN A 39 -7.86 5.83 9.99
CA ASN A 39 -9.08 5.29 10.61
C ASN A 39 -9.13 3.76 10.50
N VAL A 40 -8.68 3.19 9.39
CA VAL A 40 -8.53 1.73 9.23
C VAL A 40 -7.51 1.15 10.20
N ILE A 41 -6.33 1.76 10.33
CA ILE A 41 -5.25 1.28 11.20
C ILE A 41 -5.69 1.22 12.66
N LYS A 42 -6.53 2.16 13.12
CA LYS A 42 -7.10 2.13 14.48
C LYS A 42 -7.89 0.85 14.75
N GLN A 43 -8.58 0.30 13.75
CA GLN A 43 -9.36 -0.94 13.86
C GLN A 43 -8.47 -2.19 13.94
N LEU A 44 -7.22 -2.09 13.49
CA LEU A 44 -6.23 -3.17 13.47
C LEU A 44 -5.28 -3.15 14.68
N LYS A 45 -5.52 -2.26 15.65
CA LYS A 45 -4.65 -2.06 16.81
C LYS A 45 -4.35 -3.38 17.53
N GLY A 46 -3.05 -3.66 17.71
CA GLY A 46 -2.55 -4.85 18.41
C GLY A 46 -2.48 -6.12 17.56
N LYS A 47 -2.88 -6.06 16.29
CA LYS A 47 -2.76 -7.16 15.33
C LYS A 47 -1.58 -6.93 14.38
N SER A 48 -0.96 -8.01 13.95
CA SER A 48 -0.15 -7.99 12.73
C SER A 48 -1.09 -7.94 11.53
N TRP A 49 -0.81 -7.06 10.58
CA TRP A 49 -1.61 -6.92 9.37
C TRP A 49 -0.73 -6.59 8.17
N ALA A 50 -1.27 -6.71 6.96
CA ALA A 50 -0.53 -6.47 5.73
C ALA A 50 -1.37 -5.66 4.73
N THR A 51 -0.73 -5.02 3.76
CA THR A 51 -1.45 -4.30 2.69
C THR A 51 -1.28 -5.00 1.35
N LEU A 52 -2.37 -5.14 0.60
CA LEU A 52 -2.35 -5.48 -0.83
C LEU A 52 -2.85 -4.26 -1.63
N VAL A 53 -1.97 -3.62 -2.38
CA VAL A 53 -2.32 -2.47 -3.22
C VAL A 53 -2.43 -2.90 -4.67
N THR A 54 -3.55 -2.57 -5.31
CA THR A 54 -3.81 -2.79 -6.73
C THR A 54 -3.90 -1.45 -7.44
N TYR A 55 -2.98 -1.23 -8.38
CA TYR A 55 -2.94 -0.04 -9.23
C TYR A 55 -3.61 -0.36 -10.56
N GLN A 56 -4.70 0.34 -10.88
CA GLN A 56 -5.52 0.05 -12.07
C GLN A 56 -5.07 0.82 -13.32
N ASP A 57 -4.15 1.75 -13.16
CA ASP A 57 -3.63 2.57 -14.23
C ASP A 57 -2.19 3.07 -13.99
N SER A 58 -1.76 3.95 -14.90
CA SER A 58 -0.40 4.49 -15.02
C SER A 58 -0.18 5.75 -14.17
N GLY A 59 -0.62 5.75 -12.91
CA GLY A 59 -0.46 6.90 -12.02
C GLY A 59 0.96 7.05 -11.46
N ILE A 60 1.68 8.10 -11.85
CA ILE A 60 2.88 8.54 -11.13
C ILE A 60 2.49 9.42 -9.93
N PHE A 61 3.34 9.42 -8.91
CA PHE A 61 3.17 10.27 -7.74
C PHE A 61 3.85 11.63 -7.97
N THR A 62 3.23 12.73 -7.52
CA THR A 62 4.00 13.98 -7.35
C THR A 62 4.96 13.84 -6.17
N SER A 63 5.98 14.70 -6.11
CA SER A 63 6.96 14.69 -5.00
C SER A 63 6.29 14.86 -3.63
N GLU A 64 5.27 15.72 -3.55
CA GLU A 64 4.49 15.97 -2.33
C GLU A 64 3.65 14.74 -1.95
N ALA A 65 3.09 14.04 -2.94
CA ALA A 65 2.39 12.78 -2.70
C ALA A 65 3.34 11.68 -2.20
N GLU A 66 4.55 11.57 -2.74
CA GLU A 66 5.56 10.62 -2.25
C GLU A 66 5.90 10.87 -0.77
N ILE A 67 6.02 12.12 -0.34
CA ILE A 67 6.28 12.48 1.07
C ILE A 67 5.12 11.99 1.96
N VAL A 68 3.88 12.32 1.62
CA VAL A 68 2.70 11.92 2.40
C VAL A 68 2.57 10.39 2.48
N LEU A 69 2.79 9.70 1.36
CA LEU A 69 2.74 8.23 1.30
C LEU A 69 3.88 7.57 2.07
N THR A 70 5.06 8.18 2.09
CA THR A 70 6.21 7.73 2.89
C THR A 70 5.88 7.80 4.38
N GLU A 71 5.42 8.96 4.86
CA GLU A 71 5.02 9.14 6.26
C GLU A 71 3.91 8.18 6.68
N LEU A 72 2.90 8.02 5.81
CA LEU A 72 1.81 7.07 6.03
C LEU A 72 2.33 5.64 6.10
N THR A 73 3.25 5.22 5.23
CA THR A 73 3.78 3.85 5.22
C THR A 73 4.63 3.57 6.46
N VAL A 74 5.46 4.53 6.89
CA VAL A 74 6.20 4.45 8.16
C VAL A 74 5.24 4.34 9.33
N TYR A 75 4.16 5.13 9.33
CA TYR A 75 3.11 5.05 10.33
C TYR A 75 2.46 3.66 10.34
N ARG A 76 2.09 3.09 9.19
CA ARG A 76 1.54 1.72 9.11
C ARG A 76 2.46 0.68 9.73
N ALA A 77 3.75 0.72 9.40
CA ALA A 77 4.75 -0.20 9.95
C ALA A 77 4.82 -0.10 11.48
N LYS A 78 4.85 1.13 12.03
CA LYS A 78 4.82 1.39 13.48
C LYS A 78 3.57 0.80 14.16
N PHE A 79 2.46 0.72 13.44
CA PHE A 79 1.18 0.22 13.94
C PHE A 79 0.85 -1.20 13.44
N GLY A 80 1.86 -2.03 13.19
CA GLY A 80 1.70 -3.48 13.04
C GLY A 80 1.62 -3.98 11.59
N MET A 81 1.85 -3.12 10.59
CA MET A 81 1.97 -3.59 9.21
C MET A 81 3.27 -4.38 9.04
N VAL A 82 3.17 -5.64 8.61
CA VAL A 82 4.31 -6.55 8.51
C VAL A 82 4.83 -6.71 7.09
N ALA A 83 4.03 -6.37 6.08
CA ALA A 83 4.40 -6.46 4.68
C ALA A 83 3.45 -5.65 3.78
N ASN A 84 3.93 -5.26 2.59
CA ASN A 84 3.13 -4.64 1.54
C ASN A 84 3.35 -5.34 0.19
N ALA A 85 2.28 -5.83 -0.43
CA ALA A 85 2.33 -6.32 -1.81
C ALA A 85 1.65 -5.33 -2.76
N SER A 86 2.22 -5.17 -3.96
CA SER A 86 1.68 -4.31 -5.01
C SER A 86 1.40 -5.12 -6.28
N VAL A 87 0.26 -4.87 -6.92
CA VAL A 87 -0.11 -5.46 -8.21
C VAL A 87 -0.45 -4.33 -9.17
N PHE A 88 0.16 -4.32 -10.35
CA PHE A 88 -0.10 -3.32 -11.39
C PHE A 88 -0.95 -3.94 -12.50
N TYR A 89 -2.07 -3.31 -12.79
CA TYR A 89 -2.86 -3.56 -13.99
C TYR A 89 -2.68 -2.41 -14.97
N ASN A 90 -2.39 -2.72 -16.23
CA ASN A 90 -2.40 -1.76 -17.35
C ASN A 90 -1.54 -0.50 -17.15
N SER A 91 -0.45 -0.58 -16.38
CA SER A 91 0.48 0.54 -16.24
C SER A 91 1.46 0.57 -17.42
N LYS A 92 1.54 1.72 -18.10
CA LYS A 92 2.51 2.01 -19.18
C LYS A 92 3.80 2.63 -18.64
N VAL A 93 3.85 2.88 -17.33
CA VAL A 93 4.94 3.55 -16.60
C VAL A 93 5.36 2.75 -15.37
N THR A 94 5.23 1.42 -15.43
CA THR A 94 5.50 0.49 -14.32
C THR A 94 6.86 0.74 -13.68
N ASP A 95 7.90 0.98 -14.47
CA ASP A 95 9.27 1.14 -13.97
C ASP A 95 9.41 2.37 -13.08
N ILE A 96 8.83 3.50 -13.52
CA ILE A 96 8.85 4.76 -12.75
C ILE A 96 8.02 4.59 -11.49
N GLN A 97 6.82 4.04 -11.61
CA GLN A 97 5.91 3.84 -10.48
C GLN A 97 6.52 2.89 -9.44
N GLN A 98 7.13 1.78 -9.88
CA GLN A 98 7.85 0.84 -9.02
C GLN A 98 9.04 1.52 -8.34
N MET A 99 9.81 2.33 -9.05
CA MET A 99 10.91 3.09 -8.46
C MET A 99 10.42 4.05 -7.35
N GLN A 100 9.30 4.77 -7.56
CA GLN A 100 8.70 5.63 -6.54
C GLN A 100 8.23 4.83 -5.33
N LEU A 101 7.55 3.70 -5.56
CA LEU A 101 7.07 2.82 -4.48
C LEU A 101 8.22 2.19 -3.68
N SER A 102 9.30 1.77 -4.34
CA SER A 102 10.47 1.22 -3.63
C SER A 102 11.02 2.20 -2.61
N ARG A 103 11.16 3.49 -2.97
CA ARG A 103 11.61 4.53 -2.01
C ARG A 103 10.67 4.67 -0.81
N ILE A 104 9.36 4.68 -1.07
CA ILE A 104 8.32 4.77 -0.02
C ILE A 104 8.43 3.58 0.95
N TYR A 105 8.55 2.36 0.42
CA TYR A 105 8.57 1.15 1.25
C TYR A 105 9.91 0.92 1.97
N GLU A 106 11.04 1.26 1.34
CA GLU A 106 12.37 1.22 1.95
C GLU A 106 12.45 2.11 3.19
N ALA A 107 11.86 3.30 3.14
CA ALA A 107 11.79 4.22 4.28
C ALA A 107 11.04 3.62 5.48
N ALA A 108 10.02 2.79 5.23
CA ALA A 108 9.26 2.11 6.27
C ALA A 108 9.94 0.84 6.81
N LYS A 109 11.03 0.37 6.18
CA LYS A 109 11.79 -0.82 6.55
C LYS A 109 10.92 -2.08 6.68
N ILE A 110 9.92 -2.19 5.80
CA ILE A 110 9.06 -3.37 5.71
C ILE A 110 9.42 -4.21 4.48
N PRO A 111 9.18 -5.52 4.53
CA PRO A 111 9.11 -6.34 3.33
C PRO A 111 8.09 -5.78 2.34
N PHE A 112 8.49 -5.66 1.07
CA PHE A 112 7.58 -5.33 -0.01
C PHE A 112 7.93 -6.10 -1.29
N HIS A 113 6.93 -6.34 -2.13
CA HIS A 113 7.14 -6.96 -3.44
C HIS A 113 6.05 -6.56 -4.44
N VAL A 114 6.42 -6.57 -5.72
CA VAL A 114 5.50 -6.33 -6.84
C VAL A 114 5.17 -7.66 -7.49
N PHE A 115 3.88 -7.94 -7.70
CA PHE A 115 3.39 -9.17 -8.31
C PHE A 115 2.59 -8.86 -9.58
N SER A 116 2.53 -9.84 -10.47
CA SER A 116 1.63 -9.80 -11.63
C SER A 116 0.21 -10.27 -11.30
N GLU A 117 0.05 -11.06 -10.23
CA GLU A 117 -1.18 -11.78 -9.89
C GLU A 117 -1.55 -11.54 -8.41
N ILE A 118 -2.84 -11.30 -8.15
CA ILE A 118 -3.36 -11.07 -6.80
C ILE A 118 -3.15 -12.28 -5.88
N ASP A 119 -3.33 -13.51 -6.39
CA ASP A 119 -3.25 -14.70 -5.56
C ASP A 119 -1.83 -14.96 -5.05
N SER A 120 -0.83 -14.75 -5.90
CA SER A 120 0.59 -14.80 -5.51
C SER A 120 0.92 -13.75 -4.44
N ALA A 121 0.40 -12.54 -4.61
CA ALA A 121 0.56 -11.46 -3.64
C ALA A 121 -0.07 -11.84 -2.28
N LYS A 122 -1.30 -12.37 -2.28
CA LYS A 122 -2.00 -12.81 -1.05
C LYS A 122 -1.25 -13.93 -0.33
N ASN A 123 -0.79 -14.94 -1.06
CA ASN A 123 -0.02 -16.05 -0.49
C ASN A 123 1.26 -15.54 0.20
N TRP A 124 1.95 -14.61 -0.44
CA TRP A 124 3.14 -13.98 0.14
C TRP A 124 2.83 -13.18 1.40
N LEU A 125 1.75 -12.39 1.42
CA LEU A 125 1.33 -11.64 2.61
C LEU A 125 0.95 -12.58 3.77
N ASN A 126 0.24 -13.68 3.49
CA ASN A 126 -0.14 -14.66 4.50
C ASN A 126 1.08 -15.29 5.17
N TYR A 127 2.13 -15.59 4.40
CA TYR A 127 3.41 -16.05 4.98
C TYR A 127 3.94 -15.07 6.03
N PHE A 128 3.96 -13.76 5.77
CA PHE A 128 4.41 -12.76 6.75
C PHE A 128 3.47 -12.65 7.96
N LEU A 129 2.17 -12.77 7.75
CA LEU A 129 1.18 -12.74 8.84
C LEU A 129 1.36 -13.92 9.79
N GLU A 130 1.51 -15.13 9.27
CA GLU A 130 1.74 -16.35 10.05
C GLU A 130 3.07 -16.28 10.82
N HIS A 131 4.14 -15.82 10.19
CA HIS A 131 5.48 -15.80 10.79
C HIS A 131 5.75 -14.57 11.68
N SER A 132 4.93 -13.52 11.58
CA SER A 132 4.97 -12.39 12.51
C SER A 132 4.29 -12.71 13.85
N ALA A 133 3.28 -13.59 13.85
CA ALA A 133 2.63 -14.06 15.07
C ALA A 133 3.58 -14.92 15.93
N LEU A 134 4.56 -15.58 15.31
CA LEU A 134 5.51 -16.48 15.97
C LEU A 134 6.62 -15.77 16.76
N LYS A 135 6.82 -14.46 16.60
CA LYS A 135 7.87 -13.68 17.30
C LYS A 135 7.46 -13.18 18.70
N LYS A 136 6.42 -13.74 19.31
CA LYS A 136 5.89 -13.30 20.62
C LYS A 136 6.44 -14.07 21.85
N TRP A 137 7.59 -14.75 21.74
CA TRP A 137 8.19 -15.52 22.84
C TRP A 137 9.65 -15.16 23.04
#